data_AF-A0A2E7MNH8-F1
#
_entry.id   AF-A0A2E7MNH8-F1
#
_cell.length_a   1.000
_cell.length_b   1.000
_cell.length_c   1.000
_cell.angle_alpha   90.00
_cell.angle_beta   90.00
_cell.angle_gamma   90.00
#
_symmetry.space_group_name_H-M   'P 1'
#
loop_
_entity.id
_entity.type
_entity.pdbx_description
1 polymer ?
#
loop_
_entity_poly.entity_id
_entity_poly.type
_entity_poly.pdbx_seq_one_letter_code
_entity_poly.pdbx_strand_id
1 'polypeptide(L)'
;MAGDKQFFYYADKVSKQTGAELIVFCINPLEYTYFKSGFSGVSDSKYYNTSVGKKIRLISFYLRQFITNPSYLNRSLLDTIWAFASSYMISPDFLIPFEYISWEENTVDKILIELYDWEGAPDTKTLWRVGDGTAPFYNYIYHKVTGFSENDTFRSNQIREGILTRDQGLQMAMEDNQPRWESIREYLELIDLPFRETIAVIDAIPPLYERQN
;
A
#
# COMPACT_ATOMS: atom_id res chain seq x y z
N MET A 1 4.58 -6.57 3.63
CA MET A 1 5.96 -6.11 3.39
C MET A 1 6.73 -6.36 4.68
N ALA A 2 8.00 -6.73 4.58
CA ALA A 2 8.83 -6.93 5.77
C ALA A 2 9.41 -5.57 6.18
N GLY A 3 9.37 -5.23 7.47
CA GLY A 3 10.02 -4.03 8.00
C GLY A 3 9.18 -2.74 8.03
N ASP A 4 8.01 -2.69 7.39
CA ASP A 4 7.20 -1.46 7.31
C ASP A 4 6.21 -1.27 8.46
N LYS A 5 5.93 -2.31 9.27
CA LYS A 5 4.89 -2.26 10.32
C LYS A 5 5.43 -2.09 11.73
N GLN A 6 6.74 -2.24 11.90
CA GLN A 6 7.43 -2.11 13.17
C GLN A 6 7.34 -0.68 13.74
N PHE A 7 7.01 0.32 12.91
CA PHE A 7 6.81 1.69 13.38
C PHE A 7 5.72 1.79 14.45
N PHE A 8 4.69 0.93 14.45
CA PHE A 8 3.68 0.88 15.51
C PHE A 8 4.30 0.52 16.86
N TYR A 9 5.17 -0.47 16.90
CA TYR A 9 5.91 -0.85 18.11
C TYR A 9 6.83 0.28 18.58
N TYR A 10 7.54 0.94 17.65
CA TYR A 10 8.44 2.02 18.02
C TYR A 10 7.68 3.28 18.48
N ALA A 11 6.52 3.59 17.91
CA ALA A 11 5.67 4.67 18.37
C ALA A 11 5.19 4.45 19.81
N ASP A 12 4.69 3.26 20.14
CA ASP A 12 4.31 2.87 21.50
C ASP A 12 5.50 2.96 22.47
N LYS A 13 6.67 2.46 22.04
CA LYS A 13 7.90 2.54 22.84
C LYS A 13 8.30 3.97 23.16
N VAL A 14 8.31 4.87 22.16
CA VAL A 14 8.66 6.28 22.34
C VAL A 14 7.63 6.98 23.23
N SER A 15 6.34 6.65 23.09
CA SER A 15 5.28 7.17 23.96
C SER A 15 5.54 6.85 25.43
N LYS A 16 5.86 5.58 25.73
CA LYS A 16 6.20 5.13 27.09
C LYS A 16 7.48 5.78 27.63
N GLN A 17 8.48 6.02 26.77
CA GLN A 17 9.73 6.66 27.16
C GLN A 17 9.57 8.15 27.47
N THR A 18 8.68 8.83 26.76
CA THR A 18 8.45 10.29 26.89
C THR A 18 7.35 10.62 27.88
N GLY A 19 6.54 9.64 28.28
CA GLY A 19 5.33 9.87 29.08
C GLY A 19 4.19 10.48 28.26
N ALA A 20 4.26 10.43 26.94
CA ALA A 20 3.16 10.88 26.09
C ALA A 20 1.96 9.94 26.23
N GLU A 21 0.80 10.51 26.54
CA GLU A 21 -0.46 9.78 26.70
C GLU A 21 -1.20 9.59 25.36
N LEU A 22 -0.82 10.35 24.33
CA LEU A 22 -1.49 10.38 23.03
C LEU A 22 -0.49 10.22 21.89
N ILE A 23 -0.78 9.30 20.98
CA ILE A 23 -0.04 9.11 19.73
C ILE A 23 -0.95 9.53 18.58
N VAL A 24 -0.46 10.43 17.73
CA VAL A 24 -1.20 10.97 16.58
C VAL A 24 -0.62 10.41 15.29
N PHE A 25 -1.47 9.85 14.44
CA PHE A 25 -1.11 9.45 13.09
C PHE A 25 -2.00 10.13 12.05
N CYS A 26 -1.37 10.76 11.06
CA CYS A 26 -2.06 11.43 9.96
C CYS A 26 -2.31 10.46 8.79
N ILE A 27 -2.90 9.29 9.07
CA ILE A 27 -3.21 8.29 8.04
C ILE A 27 -4.37 8.79 7.18
N ASN A 28 -4.22 8.67 5.86
CA ASN A 28 -5.29 8.99 4.93
C ASN A 28 -6.38 7.88 4.97
N PRO A 29 -7.65 8.24 5.28
CA PRO A 29 -8.73 7.28 5.43
C PRO A 29 -9.19 6.66 4.10
N LEU A 30 -8.67 7.11 2.95
CA LEU A 30 -9.02 6.64 1.61
C LEU A 30 -8.04 5.61 1.05
N GLU A 31 -7.02 5.21 1.80
CA GLU A 31 -6.00 4.24 1.34
C GLU A 31 -6.40 2.77 1.49
N TYR A 32 -7.64 2.47 1.89
CA TYR A 32 -8.03 1.08 2.10
C TYR A 32 -8.16 0.32 0.78
N THR A 33 -7.49 -0.83 0.68
CA THR A 33 -7.49 -1.70 -0.50
C THR A 33 -8.03 -3.09 -0.20
N TYR A 34 -9.23 -3.41 -0.69
CA TYR A 34 -9.86 -4.73 -0.47
C TYR A 34 -9.38 -5.82 -1.42
N PHE A 35 -8.88 -5.45 -2.61
CA PHE A 35 -8.54 -6.43 -3.63
C PHE A 35 -7.34 -7.31 -3.24
N LYS A 36 -6.42 -6.79 -2.42
CA LYS A 36 -5.23 -7.53 -1.95
C LYS A 36 -5.62 -8.79 -1.17
N SER A 37 -6.51 -8.66 -0.19
CA SER A 37 -7.08 -9.82 0.51
C SER A 37 -8.07 -10.58 -0.37
N GLY A 38 -8.70 -9.92 -1.34
CA GLY A 38 -9.49 -10.54 -2.39
C GLY A 38 -8.77 -11.67 -3.14
N PHE A 39 -7.47 -11.53 -3.45
CA PHE A 39 -6.67 -12.61 -4.07
C PHE A 39 -6.54 -13.87 -3.20
N SER A 40 -6.72 -13.75 -1.89
CA SER A 40 -6.77 -14.89 -0.96
C SER A 40 -8.17 -15.50 -0.79
N GLY A 41 -9.17 -14.98 -1.52
CA GLY A 41 -10.57 -15.39 -1.39
C GLY A 41 -11.23 -14.90 -0.10
N VAL A 42 -10.68 -13.85 0.51
CA VAL A 42 -11.20 -13.19 1.72
C VAL A 42 -11.77 -11.85 1.31
N SER A 43 -13.06 -11.62 1.57
CA SER A 43 -13.65 -10.29 1.48
C SER A 43 -13.37 -9.53 2.77
N ASP A 44 -12.63 -8.43 2.67
CA ASP A 44 -12.45 -7.53 3.82
C ASP A 44 -13.62 -6.55 3.97
N SER A 45 -13.82 -6.12 5.20
CA SER A 45 -14.64 -4.95 5.56
C SER A 45 -13.71 -3.81 5.95
N LYS A 46 -14.21 -2.57 5.98
CA LYS A 46 -13.48 -1.42 6.54
C LYS A 46 -13.01 -1.80 7.97
N TYR A 47 -11.73 -1.58 8.27
CA TYR A 47 -11.02 -1.90 9.53
C TYR A 47 -10.60 -3.37 9.76
N TYR A 48 -9.50 -3.54 10.51
CA TYR A 48 -8.82 -4.79 10.89
C TYR A 48 -9.67 -5.81 11.69
N ASN A 49 -11.00 -5.67 11.70
CA ASN A 49 -11.93 -6.56 12.38
C ASN A 49 -12.32 -7.75 11.48
N THR A 50 -11.36 -8.62 11.24
CA THR A 50 -11.53 -9.83 10.43
C THR A 50 -12.00 -10.99 11.33
N SER A 51 -13.14 -11.63 11.01
CA SER A 51 -13.64 -12.78 11.77
C SER A 51 -12.63 -13.95 11.79
N VAL A 52 -12.72 -14.81 12.81
CA VAL A 52 -11.81 -15.98 12.97
C VAL A 52 -11.78 -16.85 11.71
N GLY A 53 -12.94 -17.08 11.07
CA GLY A 53 -13.02 -17.87 9.83
C GLY A 53 -12.25 -17.24 8.66
N LYS A 54 -12.30 -15.90 8.52
CA LYS A 54 -11.53 -15.18 7.50
C LYS A 54 -10.02 -15.23 7.78
N LYS A 55 -9.61 -15.14 9.07
CA LYS A 55 -8.20 -15.31 9.48
C LYS A 55 -7.67 -16.70 9.13
N ILE A 56 -8.47 -17.75 9.40
CA ILE A 56 -8.11 -19.13 9.03
C ILE A 56 -7.93 -19.25 7.51
N ARG A 57 -8.87 -18.71 6.72
CA ARG A 57 -8.75 -18.74 5.25
C ARG A 57 -7.47 -18.06 4.75
N LEU A 58 -7.14 -16.91 5.31
CA LEU A 58 -5.92 -16.18 4.97
C LEU A 58 -4.66 -16.99 5.31
N ILE A 59 -4.60 -17.57 6.51
CA ILE A 59 -3.49 -18.44 6.94
C ILE A 59 -3.37 -19.65 6.00
N SER A 60 -4.48 -20.33 5.70
CA SER A 60 -4.50 -21.48 4.79
C SER A 60 -4.04 -21.13 3.38
N PHE A 61 -4.42 -19.95 2.87
CA PHE A 61 -3.95 -19.45 1.58
C PHE A 61 -2.43 -19.30 1.57
N TYR A 62 -1.86 -18.58 2.54
CA TYR A 62 -0.42 -18.38 2.62
C TYR A 62 0.33 -19.71 2.81
N LEU A 63 -0.13 -20.59 3.70
CA LEU A 63 0.48 -21.92 3.89
C LEU A 63 0.51 -22.72 2.58
N ARG A 64 -0.58 -22.69 1.80
CA ARG A 64 -0.62 -23.32 0.48
C ARG A 64 0.46 -22.72 -0.44
N GLN A 65 0.61 -21.39 -0.46
CA GLN A 65 1.64 -20.72 -1.27
C GLN A 65 3.07 -21.12 -0.86
N PHE A 66 3.34 -21.21 0.45
CA PHE A 66 4.64 -21.70 0.97
C PHE A 66 4.92 -23.15 0.58
N ILE A 67 3.89 -24.01 0.57
CA ILE A 67 4.04 -25.41 0.13
C ILE A 67 4.29 -25.50 -1.37
N THR A 68 3.58 -24.71 -2.18
CA THR A 68 3.74 -24.72 -3.65
C THR A 68 5.04 -24.07 -4.11
N ASN A 69 5.56 -23.11 -3.33
CA ASN A 69 6.83 -22.46 -3.60
C ASN A 69 7.66 -22.34 -2.31
N PRO A 70 8.48 -23.36 -2.00
CA PRO A 70 9.30 -23.38 -0.79
C PRO A 70 10.32 -22.24 -0.71
N SER A 71 10.65 -21.54 -1.81
CA SER A 71 11.56 -20.38 -1.78
C SER A 71 11.03 -19.21 -0.93
N TYR A 72 9.73 -19.19 -0.64
CA TYR A 72 9.15 -18.26 0.32
C TYR A 72 9.58 -18.54 1.77
N LEU A 73 10.06 -19.76 2.08
CA LEU A 73 10.67 -20.06 3.37
C LEU A 73 12.09 -19.49 3.43
N ASN A 74 12.20 -18.24 3.88
CA ASN A 74 13.47 -17.54 3.97
C ASN A 74 13.54 -16.68 5.24
N ARG A 75 14.68 -16.00 5.43
CA ARG A 75 14.97 -15.18 6.62
C ARG A 75 13.94 -14.07 6.91
N SER A 76 13.23 -13.57 5.89
CA SER A 76 12.21 -12.51 6.05
C SER A 76 10.94 -12.97 6.77
N LEU A 77 10.78 -14.28 7.01
CA LEU A 77 9.66 -14.81 7.80
C LEU A 77 9.63 -14.24 9.21
N LEU A 78 10.80 -14.08 9.85
CA LEU A 78 10.88 -13.49 11.19
C LEU A 78 10.40 -12.04 11.17
N ASP A 79 10.84 -11.26 10.18
CA ASP A 79 10.40 -9.87 10.00
C ASP A 79 8.90 -9.79 9.69
N THR A 80 8.35 -10.76 8.95
CA THR A 80 6.92 -10.85 8.63
C THR A 80 6.10 -11.15 9.88
N ILE A 81 6.54 -12.10 10.71
CA ILE A 81 5.90 -12.41 11.99
C ILE A 81 5.96 -11.21 12.93
N TRP A 82 7.11 -10.52 12.98
CA TRP A 82 7.28 -9.33 13.81
C TRP A 82 6.41 -8.16 13.32
N ALA A 83 6.28 -7.96 12.01
CA ALA A 83 5.39 -6.98 11.41
C ALA A 83 3.91 -7.27 11.75
N PHE A 84 3.51 -8.55 11.70
CA PHE A 84 2.19 -8.98 12.11
C PHE A 84 1.92 -8.68 13.60
N ALA A 85 2.83 -9.07 14.49
CA ALA A 85 2.70 -8.79 15.91
C ALA A 85 2.62 -7.28 16.19
N SER A 86 3.47 -6.49 15.53
CA SER A 86 3.50 -5.02 15.66
C SER A 86 2.17 -4.38 15.23
N SER A 87 1.56 -4.88 14.15
CA SER A 87 0.30 -4.32 13.61
C SER A 87 -0.93 -4.72 14.41
N TYR A 88 -1.00 -5.97 14.86
CA TYR A 88 -2.25 -6.55 15.38
C TYR A 88 -2.26 -6.78 16.90
N MET A 89 -1.08 -6.84 17.55
CA MET A 89 -0.97 -7.17 18.97
C MET A 89 -0.47 -6.00 19.81
N ILE A 90 0.26 -5.05 19.20
CA ILE A 90 0.93 -3.95 19.91
C ILE A 90 0.26 -2.60 19.67
N SER A 91 -0.60 -2.46 18.66
CA SER A 91 -1.18 -1.18 18.26
C SER A 91 -2.01 -0.53 19.38
N PRO A 92 -1.56 0.58 20.00
CA PRO A 92 -2.41 1.38 20.87
C PRO A 92 -3.51 2.11 20.07
N ASP A 93 -4.47 2.70 20.78
CA ASP A 93 -5.47 3.59 20.18
C ASP A 93 -4.76 4.87 19.71
N PHE A 94 -4.76 5.09 18.39
CA PHE A 94 -4.20 6.29 17.78
C PHE A 94 -5.28 7.34 17.56
N LEU A 95 -4.92 8.62 17.76
CA LEU A 95 -5.73 9.69 17.23
C LEU A 95 -5.39 9.88 15.75
N ILE A 96 -6.40 9.70 14.88
CA ILE A 96 -6.28 9.94 13.44
C ILE A 96 -7.11 11.19 13.10
N PRO A 97 -6.48 12.37 12.92
CA PRO A 97 -7.22 13.60 12.68
C PRO A 97 -8.18 13.52 11.50
N PHE A 98 -7.79 12.83 10.42
CA PHE A 98 -8.60 12.64 9.22
C PHE A 98 -9.82 11.73 9.40
N GLU A 99 -10.04 11.15 10.57
CA GLU A 99 -11.34 10.55 10.93
C GLU A 99 -12.38 11.62 11.34
N TYR A 100 -11.91 12.83 11.68
CA TYR A 100 -12.75 13.95 12.12
C TYR A 100 -12.78 15.10 11.12
N ILE A 101 -11.76 15.21 10.25
CA ILE A 101 -11.67 16.21 9.19
C ILE A 101 -11.60 15.51 7.84
N SER A 102 -12.33 16.04 6.85
CA SER A 102 -12.27 15.50 5.48
C SER A 102 -10.86 15.63 4.92
N TRP A 103 -10.34 14.52 4.39
CA TRP A 103 -9.07 14.51 3.67
C TRP A 103 -9.31 14.88 2.20
N GLU A 104 -8.72 15.99 1.75
CA GLU A 104 -8.87 16.52 0.39
C GLU A 104 -7.49 16.70 -0.25
N GLU A 105 -7.16 15.88 -1.26
CA GLU A 105 -5.83 15.83 -1.87
C GLU A 105 -5.33 17.19 -2.34
N ASN A 106 -6.15 17.94 -3.10
CA ASN A 106 -5.77 19.27 -3.59
C ASN A 106 -5.44 20.26 -2.45
N THR A 107 -6.12 20.14 -1.31
CA THR A 107 -5.87 21.01 -0.16
C THR A 107 -4.55 20.61 0.51
N VAL A 108 -4.34 19.30 0.69
CA VAL A 108 -3.11 18.76 1.28
C VAL A 108 -1.90 19.11 0.40
N ASP A 109 -1.99 18.86 -0.91
CA ASP A 109 -0.91 19.11 -1.85
C ASP A 109 -0.55 20.59 -1.92
N LYS A 110 -1.56 21.47 -1.94
CA LYS A 110 -1.36 22.92 -1.91
C LYS A 110 -0.64 23.36 -0.63
N ILE A 111 -1.03 22.83 0.53
CA ILE A 111 -0.38 23.14 1.80
C ILE A 111 1.07 22.65 1.81
N LEU A 112 1.31 21.42 1.35
CA LEU A 112 2.65 20.84 1.29
C LEU A 112 3.58 21.69 0.40
N ILE A 113 3.13 22.03 -0.82
CA ILE A 113 3.93 22.79 -1.77
C ILE A 113 4.11 24.25 -1.32
N GLU A 114 3.02 24.96 -0.98
CA GLU A 114 3.09 26.41 -0.75
C GLU A 114 3.63 26.79 0.64
N LEU A 115 3.38 25.97 1.67
CA LEU A 115 3.75 26.31 3.05
C LEU A 115 4.99 25.57 3.55
N TYR A 116 5.23 24.35 3.05
CA TYR A 116 6.32 23.50 3.52
C TYR A 116 7.42 23.30 2.48
N ASP A 117 7.31 23.92 1.30
CA ASP A 117 8.26 23.78 0.18
C ASP A 117 8.51 22.30 -0.16
N TRP A 118 7.43 21.51 -0.11
CA TRP A 118 7.52 20.07 -0.29
C TRP A 118 7.87 19.71 -1.73
N GLU A 119 8.92 18.90 -1.90
CA GLU A 119 9.36 18.42 -3.21
C GLU A 119 8.52 17.22 -3.67
N GLY A 120 7.98 17.33 -4.89
CA GLY A 120 7.37 16.19 -5.60
C GLY A 120 8.42 15.35 -6.31
N ALA A 121 8.06 14.12 -6.70
CA ALA A 121 8.93 13.31 -7.55
C ALA A 121 8.78 13.72 -9.03
N PRO A 122 9.85 13.69 -9.83
CA PRO A 122 9.82 14.09 -11.24
C PRO A 122 9.02 13.13 -12.13
N ASP A 123 8.77 11.91 -11.65
CA ASP A 123 8.17 10.81 -12.40
C ASP A 123 6.68 10.58 -12.09
N THR A 124 6.07 11.42 -11.25
CA THR A 124 4.63 11.40 -10.96
C THR A 124 4.09 12.78 -10.60
N LYS A 125 2.78 12.99 -10.79
CA LYS A 125 2.10 14.23 -10.38
C LYS A 125 1.51 14.17 -8.98
N THR A 126 1.22 12.98 -8.47
CA THR A 126 0.65 12.84 -7.13
C THR A 126 1.74 12.91 -6.06
N LEU A 127 1.45 13.61 -4.96
CA LEU A 127 2.28 13.58 -3.75
C LEU A 127 1.93 12.39 -2.85
N TRP A 128 0.80 11.73 -3.11
CA TRP A 128 0.39 10.54 -2.38
C TRP A 128 1.35 9.38 -2.66
N ARG A 129 1.85 8.77 -1.57
CA ARG A 129 2.83 7.65 -1.61
C ARG A 129 4.12 7.96 -2.38
N VAL A 130 4.45 9.24 -2.58
CA VAL A 130 5.65 9.63 -3.35
C VAL A 130 6.96 9.16 -2.69
N GLY A 131 7.00 9.07 -1.35
CA GLY A 131 8.16 8.59 -0.59
C GLY A 131 8.23 7.07 -0.37
N ASP A 132 7.27 6.30 -0.90
CA ASP A 132 7.28 4.84 -0.79
C ASP A 132 7.89 4.23 -2.05
N GLY A 133 9.19 3.89 -2.00
CA GLY A 133 9.90 3.29 -3.13
C GLY A 133 9.34 1.92 -3.58
N THR A 134 8.60 1.22 -2.70
CA THR A 134 8.01 -0.08 -3.04
C THR A 134 6.72 0.08 -3.85
N ALA A 135 6.00 1.19 -3.65
CA ALA A 135 4.70 1.43 -4.26
C ALA A 135 4.70 1.41 -5.80
N PRO A 136 5.62 2.13 -6.48
CA PRO A 136 5.82 2.01 -7.91
C PRO A 136 5.93 0.56 -8.41
N PHE A 137 6.69 -0.26 -7.69
CA PHE A 137 7.00 -1.63 -8.10
C PHE A 137 5.78 -2.56 -8.02
N TYR A 138 5.09 -2.61 -6.87
CA TYR A 138 3.91 -3.48 -6.77
C TYR A 138 2.73 -2.96 -7.58
N ASN A 139 2.57 -1.64 -7.75
CA ASN A 139 1.49 -1.09 -8.56
C ASN A 139 1.70 -1.39 -10.04
N TYR A 140 2.95 -1.40 -10.52
CA TYR A 140 3.28 -1.92 -11.85
C TYR A 140 2.82 -3.38 -12.02
N ILE A 141 3.15 -4.25 -11.06
CA ILE A 141 2.76 -5.66 -11.11
C ILE A 141 1.24 -5.81 -11.10
N TYR A 142 0.53 -5.14 -10.18
CA TYR A 142 -0.93 -5.22 -10.11
C TYR A 142 -1.56 -4.70 -11.40
N HIS A 143 -1.20 -3.50 -11.84
CA HIS A 143 -1.77 -2.92 -13.06
C HIS A 143 -1.51 -3.82 -14.27
N LYS A 144 -0.29 -4.38 -14.39
CA LYS A 144 0.05 -5.29 -15.48
C LYS A 144 -0.77 -6.57 -15.48
N VAL A 145 -0.90 -7.22 -14.33
CA VAL A 145 -1.50 -8.55 -14.20
C VAL A 145 -3.02 -8.47 -14.09
N THR A 146 -3.56 -7.50 -13.38
CA THR A 146 -5.01 -7.43 -13.06
C THR A 146 -5.73 -6.28 -13.75
N GLY A 147 -5.02 -5.35 -14.38
CA GLY A 147 -5.61 -4.21 -15.08
C GLY A 147 -6.03 -3.06 -14.15
N PHE A 148 -5.65 -3.12 -12.89
CA PHE A 148 -5.88 -2.10 -11.86
C PHE A 148 -4.86 -2.28 -10.73
N SER A 149 -4.67 -1.25 -9.89
CA SER A 149 -3.69 -1.21 -8.81
C SER A 149 -4.27 -0.56 -7.54
N GLU A 150 -3.41 -0.20 -6.59
CA GLU A 150 -3.83 0.65 -5.48
C GLU A 150 -4.28 2.04 -5.92
N ASN A 151 -3.70 2.59 -6.99
CA ASN A 151 -4.07 3.90 -7.52
C ASN A 151 -5.56 3.91 -7.91
N ASP A 152 -6.02 2.88 -8.62
CA ASP A 152 -7.43 2.73 -9.00
C ASP A 152 -8.33 2.66 -7.76
N THR A 153 -7.89 1.93 -6.73
CA THR A 153 -8.68 1.80 -5.50
C THR A 153 -8.76 3.13 -4.76
N PHE A 154 -7.64 3.87 -4.71
CA PHE A 154 -7.56 5.19 -4.10
C PHE A 154 -8.47 6.20 -4.81
N ARG A 155 -8.38 6.31 -6.15
CA ARG A 155 -9.28 7.17 -6.94
C ARG A 155 -10.74 6.75 -6.80
N SER A 156 -11.00 5.43 -6.76
CA SER A 156 -12.34 4.89 -6.53
C SER A 156 -12.90 5.25 -5.15
N ASN A 157 -12.06 5.31 -4.11
CA ASN A 157 -12.43 5.76 -2.78
C ASN A 157 -12.78 7.26 -2.78
N GLN A 158 -11.97 8.11 -3.44
CA GLN A 158 -12.26 9.53 -3.59
C GLN A 158 -13.59 9.79 -4.33
N ILE A 159 -13.89 9.03 -5.39
CA ILE A 159 -15.18 9.11 -6.09
C ILE A 159 -16.34 8.75 -5.15
N ARG A 160 -16.20 7.69 -4.33
CA ARG A 160 -17.25 7.26 -3.39
C ARG A 160 -17.55 8.29 -2.31
N GLU A 161 -16.54 9.03 -1.86
CA GLU A 161 -16.69 10.10 -0.88
C GLU A 161 -17.10 11.44 -1.52
N GLY A 162 -17.30 11.48 -2.84
CA GLY A 162 -17.76 12.68 -3.56
C GLY A 162 -16.68 13.73 -3.82
N ILE A 163 -15.40 13.39 -3.58
CA ILE A 163 -14.25 14.29 -3.78
C ILE A 163 -13.95 14.48 -5.28
N LEU A 164 -14.07 13.41 -6.06
CA LEU A 164 -13.82 13.41 -7.49
C LEU A 164 -15.06 12.96 -8.25
N THR A 165 -15.25 13.50 -9.45
CA THR A 165 -16.15 12.87 -10.42
C THR A 165 -15.53 11.59 -10.97
N ARG A 166 -16.37 10.71 -11.54
CA ARG A 166 -15.91 9.46 -12.16
C ARG A 166 -14.86 9.70 -13.24
N ASP A 167 -15.08 10.69 -14.10
CA ASP A 167 -14.20 10.98 -15.23
C ASP A 167 -12.84 11.50 -14.76
N GLN A 168 -12.85 12.38 -13.75
CA GLN A 168 -11.63 12.86 -13.10
C GLN A 168 -10.84 11.72 -12.46
N GLY A 169 -11.49 10.89 -11.65
CA GLY A 169 -10.81 9.79 -10.98
C GLY A 169 -10.27 8.74 -11.95
N LEU A 170 -10.96 8.49 -13.07
CA LEU A 170 -10.46 7.61 -14.13
C LEU A 170 -9.21 8.18 -14.81
N GLN A 171 -9.25 9.47 -15.18
CA GLN A 171 -8.10 10.14 -15.79
C GLN A 171 -6.89 10.09 -14.85
N MET A 172 -7.08 10.44 -13.56
CA MET A 172 -6.00 10.42 -12.57
C MET A 172 -5.46 9.00 -12.37
N ALA A 173 -6.32 7.98 -12.29
CA ALA A 173 -5.86 6.60 -12.16
C ALA A 173 -5.00 6.17 -13.37
N MET A 174 -5.37 6.56 -14.59
CA MET A 174 -4.57 6.28 -15.80
C MET A 174 -3.22 6.99 -15.78
N GLU A 175 -3.16 8.22 -15.25
CA GLU A 175 -1.91 8.97 -15.07
C GLU A 175 -1.03 8.34 -13.97
N ASP A 176 -1.60 8.02 -12.81
CA ASP A 176 -0.87 7.45 -11.67
C ASP A 176 -0.37 6.02 -11.92
N ASN A 177 -1.04 5.28 -12.81
CA ASN A 177 -0.64 3.93 -13.21
C ASN A 177 0.44 3.91 -14.30
N GLN A 178 0.92 5.06 -14.77
CA GLN A 178 2.08 5.08 -15.65
C GLN A 178 3.29 4.47 -14.92
N PRO A 179 4.04 3.55 -15.56
CA PRO A 179 5.20 2.94 -14.93
C PRO A 179 6.25 3.98 -14.55
N ARG A 180 6.53 4.06 -13.25
CA ARG A 180 7.56 4.92 -12.65
C ARG A 180 8.92 4.23 -12.71
N TRP A 181 9.52 4.16 -13.91
CA TRP A 181 10.70 3.33 -14.17
C TRP A 181 11.93 3.70 -13.34
N GLU A 182 12.09 5.00 -13.04
CA GLU A 182 13.20 5.50 -12.21
C GLU A 182 13.04 4.99 -10.78
N SER A 183 11.90 5.23 -10.14
CA SER A 183 11.64 4.71 -8.79
C SER A 183 11.66 3.18 -8.73
N ILE A 184 11.14 2.49 -9.75
CA ILE A 184 11.21 1.02 -9.80
C ILE A 184 12.67 0.55 -9.86
N ARG A 185 13.51 1.20 -10.66
CA ARG A 185 14.93 0.87 -10.73
C ARG A 185 15.64 1.10 -9.41
N GLU A 186 15.46 2.28 -8.81
CA GLU A 186 16.03 2.62 -7.51
C GLU A 186 15.64 1.60 -6.43
N TYR A 187 14.35 1.23 -6.38
CA TYR A 187 13.88 0.22 -5.44
C TYR A 187 14.55 -1.15 -5.67
N LEU A 188 14.64 -1.61 -6.93
CA LEU A 188 15.28 -2.89 -7.24
C LEU A 188 16.78 -2.89 -6.91
N GLU A 189 17.47 -1.76 -7.13
CA GLU A 189 18.87 -1.58 -6.71
C GLU A 189 19.02 -1.67 -5.19
N LEU A 190 18.11 -1.07 -4.40
CA LEU A 190 18.13 -1.14 -2.94
C LEU A 190 17.97 -2.56 -2.38
N ILE A 191 17.29 -3.44 -3.12
CA ILE A 191 17.06 -4.83 -2.71
C ILE A 191 17.91 -5.85 -3.48
N ASP A 192 18.94 -5.38 -4.20
CA ASP A 192 19.90 -6.20 -4.95
C ASP A 192 19.23 -7.12 -5.99
N LEU A 193 18.26 -6.57 -6.73
CA LEU A 193 17.58 -7.25 -7.83
C LEU A 193 17.93 -6.61 -9.17
N PRO A 194 18.29 -7.41 -10.19
CA PRO A 194 18.64 -6.88 -11.49
C PRO A 194 17.40 -6.41 -12.25
N PHE A 195 17.38 -5.14 -12.66
CA PHE A 195 16.20 -4.47 -13.22
C PHE A 195 15.63 -5.18 -14.45
N ARG A 196 16.47 -5.46 -15.47
CA ARG A 196 15.97 -5.99 -16.76
C ARG A 196 15.35 -7.37 -16.61
N GLU A 197 16.02 -8.25 -15.88
CA GLU A 197 15.61 -9.63 -15.64
C GLU A 197 14.33 -9.65 -14.80
N THR A 198 14.25 -8.79 -13.78
CA THR A 198 13.07 -8.68 -12.92
C THR A 198 11.85 -8.22 -13.71
N ILE A 199 11.99 -7.14 -14.49
CA ILE A 199 10.89 -6.64 -15.34
C ILE A 199 10.51 -7.66 -16.41
N ALA A 200 11.47 -8.35 -17.03
CA ALA A 200 11.18 -9.40 -18.02
C ALA A 200 10.37 -10.57 -17.42
N VAL A 201 10.68 -10.97 -16.19
CA VAL A 201 9.89 -11.99 -15.47
C VAL A 201 8.47 -11.51 -15.19
N ILE A 202 8.30 -10.25 -14.78
CA ILE A 202 6.97 -9.66 -14.54
C ILE A 202 6.17 -9.54 -15.84
N ASP A 203 6.79 -9.11 -16.92
CA ASP A 203 6.15 -8.94 -18.23
C ASP A 203 5.68 -10.25 -18.86
N ALA A 204 6.33 -11.35 -18.50
CA ALA A 204 5.95 -12.70 -18.91
C ALA A 204 4.72 -13.24 -18.17
N ILE A 205 4.25 -12.58 -17.10
CA ILE A 205 3.05 -13.00 -16.37
C ILE A 205 1.81 -12.79 -17.26
N PRO A 206 1.01 -13.84 -17.52
CA PRO A 206 -0.23 -13.68 -18.27
C PRO A 206 -1.21 -12.76 -17.52
N PRO A 207 -1.88 -11.81 -18.21
CA PRO A 207 -2.90 -11.00 -17.58
C PRO A 207 -4.10 -11.86 -17.16
N LEU A 208 -4.76 -11.47 -16.07
CA LEU A 208 -5.99 -12.09 -15.56
C LEU A 208 -7.26 -11.49 -16.18
N TYR A 209 -7.10 -10.52 -17.08
CA TYR A 209 -8.17 -9.84 -17.80
C TYR A 209 -8.04 -10.07 -19.31
N GLU A 210 -9.16 -10.00 -20.01
CA GLU A 210 -9.17 -10.02 -21.47
C GLU A 210 -8.56 -8.72 -22.00
N ARG A 211 -7.52 -8.84 -22.84
CA ARG A 211 -7.03 -7.69 -23.59
C ARG A 211 -8.08 -7.34 -24.64
N GLN A 212 -8.64 -6.14 -24.57
CA GLN A 212 -9.38 -5.61 -25.70
C GLN A 212 -8.38 -5.41 -26.85
N ASN A 213 -8.60 -6.12 -27.96
CA ASN A 213 -7.82 -5.99 -29.19
C ASN A 213 -8.04 -4.61 -29.82
#